data_AF-A0A2I7N849-F1
#
_entry.id   AF-A0A2I7N849-F1
#
_cell.length_a   1.000
_cell.length_b   1.000
_cell.length_c   1.000
_cell.angle_alpha   90.00
_cell.angle_beta   90.00
_cell.angle_gamma   90.00
#
_symmetry.space_group_name_H-M   'P 1'
#
loop_
_entity.id
_entity.type
_entity.pdbx_description
1 polymer ?
#
loop_
_entity_poly.entity_id
_entity_poly.type
_entity_poly.pdbx_seq_one_letter_code
_entity_poly.pdbx_strand_id
1 'polypeptide(L)'
;MSSKKINFQEQVLKELDEFQRVQFVFFYRQNYKKLGVAYLWLIFFGVFGIHKLYLNKRIGWFYLLFCWTLIPALLAVIDIFLLPFQVKKYNKNLSIHIFELIRKLSSDSNTQLLIIDRKLKKGRVGLPEWVLAFAIVFGVITPAIAYASMRLTAHKLEIHYKTNHFDGSQSDLFLSI
;
A
#
# COMPACT_ATOMS: atom_id res chain seq x y z
N MET A 1 -35.66 -21.59 6.99
CA MET A 1 -34.65 -22.59 7.41
C MET A 1 -33.25 -22.00 7.22
N SER A 2 -32.78 -21.15 8.16
CA SER A 2 -31.49 -20.42 8.05
C SER A 2 -30.70 -20.52 9.36
N SER A 3 -30.43 -21.75 9.79
CA SER A 3 -29.83 -22.05 11.11
C SER A 3 -28.37 -22.55 11.02
N LYS A 4 -27.56 -22.04 10.07
CA LYS A 4 -26.16 -22.51 9.95
C LYS A 4 -25.17 -21.51 9.33
N LYS A 5 -25.31 -20.22 9.65
CA LYS A 5 -24.16 -19.29 9.65
C LYS A 5 -23.88 -18.89 11.08
N ILE A 6 -23.45 -19.84 11.91
CA ILE A 6 -22.77 -19.46 13.15
C ILE A 6 -21.55 -18.68 12.69
N ASN A 7 -21.52 -17.38 13.01
CA ASN A 7 -20.40 -16.53 12.65
C ASN A 7 -19.18 -17.13 13.36
N PHE A 8 -18.08 -17.43 12.66
CA PHE A 8 -16.89 -18.09 13.23
C PHE A 8 -16.43 -17.46 14.56
N GLN A 9 -16.62 -16.14 14.68
CA GLN A 9 -16.40 -15.38 15.90
C GLN A 9 -17.23 -15.86 17.09
N GLU A 10 -18.50 -16.21 16.90
CA GLU A 10 -19.38 -16.73 17.96
C GLU A 10 -18.94 -18.11 18.43
N GLN A 11 -18.37 -18.93 17.55
CA GLN A 11 -17.79 -20.22 17.96
C GLN A 11 -16.58 -19.97 18.87
N VAL A 12 -15.67 -19.09 18.44
CA VAL A 12 -14.48 -18.70 19.22
C VAL A 12 -14.88 -18.10 20.58
N LEU A 13 -15.94 -17.28 20.62
CA LEU A 13 -16.41 -16.64 21.85
C LEU A 13 -17.07 -17.60 22.84
N LYS A 14 -17.58 -18.76 22.40
CA LYS A 14 -18.19 -19.77 23.28
C LYS A 14 -17.15 -20.65 23.98
N GLU A 15 -15.95 -20.74 23.43
CA GLU A 15 -14.84 -21.54 23.98
C GLU A 15 -14.01 -20.80 25.04
N LEU A 16 -14.21 -19.48 25.19
CA LEU A 16 -13.43 -18.62 26.08
C LEU A 16 -14.18 -18.31 27.37
N ASP A 17 -13.42 -18.15 28.46
CA ASP A 17 -13.91 -17.63 29.73
C ASP A 17 -14.38 -16.17 29.62
N GLU A 18 -15.24 -15.69 30.52
CA GLU A 18 -15.80 -14.34 30.47
C GLU A 18 -14.72 -13.25 30.39
N PHE A 19 -13.65 -13.38 31.19
CA PHE A 19 -12.53 -12.43 31.15
C PHE A 19 -11.78 -12.48 29.81
N GLN A 20 -11.52 -13.69 29.31
CA GLN A 20 -10.85 -13.91 28.03
C GLN A 20 -11.68 -13.39 26.84
N ARG A 21 -13.01 -13.51 26.91
CA ARG A 21 -13.94 -13.00 25.88
C ARG A 21 -13.85 -11.48 25.77
N VAL A 22 -13.81 -10.77 26.89
CA VAL A 22 -13.69 -9.30 26.89
C VAL A 22 -12.37 -8.88 26.25
N GLN A 23 -11.25 -9.52 26.61
CA GLN A 23 -9.95 -9.25 25.99
C GLN A 23 -9.96 -9.52 24.47
N PHE A 24 -10.54 -10.66 24.08
CA PHE A 24 -10.67 -11.02 22.67
C PHE A 24 -11.42 -9.94 21.89
N VAL A 25 -12.60 -9.52 22.38
CA VAL A 25 -13.41 -8.49 21.71
C VAL A 25 -12.65 -7.17 21.62
N PHE A 26 -11.94 -6.77 22.67
CA PHE A 26 -11.12 -5.55 22.69
C PHE A 26 -10.04 -5.56 21.59
N PHE A 27 -9.16 -6.56 21.60
CA PHE A 27 -8.06 -6.65 20.63
C PHE A 27 -8.55 -6.90 19.21
N TYR A 28 -9.62 -7.68 19.06
CA TYR A 28 -10.23 -7.95 17.77
C TYR A 28 -10.79 -6.68 17.16
N ARG A 29 -11.57 -5.90 17.92
CA ARG A 29 -12.16 -4.65 17.45
C ARG A 29 -11.10 -3.60 17.13
N GLN A 30 -10.04 -3.52 17.92
CA GLN A 30 -8.94 -2.57 17.70
C GLN A 30 -8.16 -2.85 16.41
N ASN A 31 -7.99 -4.13 16.04
CA ASN A 31 -7.21 -4.52 14.87
C ASN A 31 -8.07 -4.88 13.64
N TYR A 32 -9.39 -4.79 13.75
CA TYR A 32 -10.33 -5.09 12.68
C TYR A 32 -10.10 -4.19 11.47
N LYS A 33 -10.06 -4.79 10.27
CA LYS A 33 -9.87 -4.06 9.02
C LYS A 33 -11.22 -3.86 8.32
N LYS A 34 -11.53 -2.60 8.02
CA LYS A 34 -12.76 -2.22 7.31
C LYS A 34 -12.54 -2.30 5.80
N LEU A 35 -13.52 -2.89 5.11
CA LEU A 35 -13.55 -3.01 3.65
C LEU A 35 -13.53 -1.63 2.97
N GLY A 36 -14.39 -0.71 3.41
CA GLY A 36 -14.52 0.61 2.78
C GLY A 36 -13.23 1.43 2.83
N VAL A 37 -12.48 1.34 3.94
CA VAL A 37 -11.17 1.98 4.05
C VAL A 37 -10.23 1.37 3.00
N ALA A 38 -10.15 0.04 2.91
CA ALA A 38 -9.30 -0.61 1.92
C ALA A 38 -9.63 -0.19 0.46
N TYR A 39 -10.91 0.00 0.12
CA TYR A 39 -11.32 0.54 -1.18
C TYR A 39 -10.91 2.00 -1.38
N LEU A 40 -11.01 2.83 -0.34
CA LEU A 40 -10.56 4.21 -0.41
C LEU A 40 -9.05 4.27 -0.73
N TRP A 41 -8.24 3.47 -0.03
CA TRP A 41 -6.81 3.36 -0.33
C TRP A 41 -6.55 2.83 -1.74
N LEU A 42 -7.38 1.91 -2.24
CA LEU A 42 -7.23 1.36 -3.59
C LEU A 42 -7.52 2.40 -4.68
N ILE A 43 -8.54 3.24 -4.52
CA ILE A 43 -8.91 4.24 -5.54
C ILE A 43 -7.88 5.37 -5.58
N PHE A 44 -7.46 5.88 -4.41
CA PHE A 44 -6.53 7.01 -4.34
C PHE A 44 -5.06 6.60 -4.50
N PHE A 45 -4.68 5.41 -4.03
CA PHE A 45 -3.29 4.94 -3.98
C PHE A 45 -3.10 3.55 -4.61
N GLY A 46 -3.99 3.13 -5.51
CA GLY A 46 -3.94 1.82 -6.15
C GLY A 46 -2.66 1.57 -6.94
N VAL A 47 -2.16 2.59 -7.66
CA VAL A 47 -0.91 2.53 -8.42
C VAL A 47 0.30 2.30 -7.50
N PHE A 48 0.24 2.79 -6.27
CA PHE A 48 1.27 2.59 -5.25
C PHE A 48 1.09 1.28 -4.46
N GLY A 49 -0.05 0.60 -4.60
CA GLY A 49 -0.35 -0.66 -3.92
C GLY A 49 -0.61 -0.54 -2.41
N ILE A 50 -0.95 0.65 -1.92
CA ILE A 50 -1.06 0.91 -0.48
C ILE A 50 -2.22 0.14 0.18
N HIS A 51 -3.26 -0.21 -0.58
CA HIS A 51 -4.36 -1.05 -0.11
C HIS A 51 -3.89 -2.42 0.38
N LYS A 52 -2.81 -2.98 -0.19
CA LYS A 52 -2.21 -4.25 0.29
C LYS A 52 -1.33 -4.06 1.52
N LEU A 53 -0.65 -2.92 1.63
CA LEU A 53 0.09 -2.52 2.84
C LEU A 53 -0.85 -2.32 4.04
N TYR A 54 -2.06 -1.80 3.83
CA TYR A 54 -3.09 -1.68 4.87
C TYR A 54 -3.50 -3.05 5.47
N LEU A 55 -3.53 -4.07 4.62
CA LEU A 55 -3.76 -5.49 4.96
C LEU A 55 -2.50 -6.19 5.49
N ASN A 56 -1.42 -5.44 5.72
CA ASN A 56 -0.13 -5.91 6.22
C ASN A 56 0.51 -7.01 5.35
N LYS A 57 0.24 -6.97 4.04
CA LYS A 57 0.87 -7.86 3.07
C LYS A 57 2.13 -7.19 2.54
N ARG A 58 3.29 -7.81 2.79
CA ARG A 58 4.59 -7.35 2.27
C ARG A 58 4.65 -7.24 0.75
N ILE A 59 3.73 -7.91 0.04
CA ILE A 59 3.61 -7.80 -1.41
C ILE A 59 3.36 -6.35 -1.89
N GLY A 60 2.80 -5.47 -1.05
CA GLY A 60 2.59 -4.06 -1.39
C GLY A 60 3.89 -3.30 -1.67
N TRP A 61 5.04 -3.76 -1.14
CA TRP A 61 6.35 -3.19 -1.46
C TRP A 61 6.73 -3.36 -2.93
N PHE A 62 6.39 -4.50 -3.54
CA PHE A 62 6.63 -4.71 -4.97
C PHE A 62 5.80 -3.74 -5.82
N TYR A 63 4.58 -3.39 -5.39
CA TYR A 63 3.76 -2.43 -6.12
C TYR A 63 4.37 -1.04 -6.11
N LEU A 64 4.98 -0.64 -4.99
CA LEU A 64 5.68 0.62 -4.87
C LEU A 64 6.97 0.65 -5.69
N LEU A 65 7.73 -0.44 -5.74
CA LEU A 65 8.94 -0.52 -6.56
C LEU A 65 8.63 -0.50 -8.07
N PHE A 66 7.51 -1.09 -8.47
CA PHE A 66 7.07 -1.13 -9.87
C PHE A 66 6.10 -0.01 -10.23
N CYS A 67 5.83 0.98 -9.35
CA CYS A 67 4.81 2.01 -9.62
C CYS A 67 5.09 2.82 -10.90
N TRP A 68 6.33 2.80 -11.39
CA TRP A 68 6.76 3.43 -12.63
C TRP A 68 6.41 2.69 -13.93
N THR A 69 6.00 1.42 -13.89
CA THR A 69 5.79 0.61 -15.11
C THR A 69 4.34 0.60 -15.56
N LEU A 70 3.45 1.32 -14.85
CA LEU A 70 1.98 1.21 -14.93
C LEU A 70 1.41 -0.20 -14.68
N ILE A 71 2.23 -1.25 -14.61
CA ILE A 71 1.82 -2.63 -14.30
C ILE A 71 1.03 -2.70 -12.97
N PRO A 72 1.45 -2.01 -11.89
CA PRO A 72 0.68 -2.01 -10.63
C PRO A 72 -0.72 -1.44 -10.77
N ALA A 73 -0.94 -0.49 -11.69
CA ALA A 73 -2.26 0.08 -11.95
C ALA A 73 -3.20 -0.98 -12.54
N LEU A 74 -2.72 -1.80 -13.49
CA LEU A 74 -3.51 -2.89 -14.07
C LEU A 74 -3.83 -3.98 -13.03
N LEU A 75 -2.86 -4.33 -12.18
CA LEU A 75 -3.08 -5.29 -11.09
C LEU A 75 -4.06 -4.75 -10.02
N ALA A 76 -4.08 -3.44 -9.78
CA ALA A 76 -5.02 -2.80 -8.87
C ALA A 76 -6.49 -2.98 -9.33
N VAL A 77 -6.75 -3.00 -10.63
CA VAL A 77 -8.10 -3.28 -11.17
C VAL A 77 -8.56 -4.69 -10.80
N ILE A 78 -7.68 -5.69 -10.93
CA ILE A 78 -7.99 -7.08 -10.52
C ILE A 78 -8.21 -7.15 -9.00
N ASP A 79 -7.44 -6.38 -8.24
CA ASP A 79 -7.57 -6.34 -6.78
C ASP A 79 -8.93 -5.83 -6.29
N ILE A 80 -9.65 -5.00 -7.05
CA ILE A 80 -11.00 -4.54 -6.70
C ILE A 80 -11.92 -5.73 -6.36
N PHE A 81 -11.81 -6.81 -7.15
CA PHE A 81 -12.63 -8.02 -6.98
C PHE A 81 -12.10 -8.93 -5.87
N LEU A 82 -10.78 -8.99 -5.68
CA LEU A 82 -10.16 -9.86 -4.67
C LEU A 82 -10.17 -9.25 -3.27
N LEU A 83 -10.21 -7.91 -3.15
CA LEU A 83 -10.17 -7.19 -1.87
C LEU A 83 -11.17 -7.69 -0.81
N PRO A 84 -12.46 -7.95 -1.12
CA PRO A 84 -13.40 -8.43 -0.12
C PRO A 84 -13.02 -9.79 0.44
N PHE A 85 -12.52 -10.69 -0.42
CA PHE A 85 -12.00 -11.99 0.01
C PHE A 85 -10.74 -11.83 0.87
N GLN A 86 -9.83 -10.94 0.48
CA GLN A 86 -8.60 -10.68 1.21
C GLN A 86 -8.87 -10.13 2.62
N VAL A 87 -9.80 -9.17 2.76
CA VAL A 87 -10.18 -8.58 4.05
C VAL A 87 -10.91 -9.61 4.92
N LYS A 88 -11.83 -10.41 4.36
CA LYS A 88 -12.49 -11.48 5.10
C LYS A 88 -11.49 -12.52 5.61
N LYS A 89 -10.55 -12.94 4.76
CA LYS A 89 -9.47 -13.87 5.12
C LYS A 89 -8.56 -13.27 6.21
N TYR A 90 -8.19 -12.01 6.09
CA TYR A 90 -7.40 -11.30 7.10
C TYR A 90 -8.12 -11.26 8.45
N ASN A 91 -9.37 -10.82 8.47
CA ASN A 91 -10.17 -10.71 9.70
C ASN A 91 -10.43 -12.08 10.34
N LYS A 92 -10.54 -13.16 9.56
CA LYS A 92 -10.61 -14.54 10.07
C LYS A 92 -9.29 -14.98 10.72
N ASN A 93 -8.17 -14.78 10.04
CA ASN A 93 -6.85 -15.14 10.56
C ASN A 93 -6.51 -14.32 11.81
N LEU A 94 -6.92 -13.04 11.86
CA LEU A 94 -6.78 -12.18 13.03
C LEU A 94 -7.52 -12.76 14.24
N SER A 95 -8.77 -13.21 14.08
CA SER A 95 -9.50 -13.85 15.20
C SER A 95 -8.80 -15.11 15.70
N ILE A 96 -8.32 -15.97 14.80
CA ILE A 96 -7.62 -17.21 15.18
C ILE A 96 -6.36 -16.86 15.99
N HIS A 97 -5.56 -15.91 15.50
CA HIS A 97 -4.31 -15.54 16.15
C HIS A 97 -4.56 -14.89 17.52
N ILE A 98 -5.55 -14.01 17.67
CA ILE A 98 -5.90 -13.40 18.96
C ILE A 98 -6.40 -14.47 19.94
N PHE A 99 -7.25 -15.40 19.48
CA PHE A 99 -7.72 -16.52 20.30
C PHE A 99 -6.55 -17.37 20.80
N GLU A 100 -5.64 -17.76 19.91
CA GLU A 100 -4.46 -18.55 20.26
C GLU A 100 -3.56 -17.81 21.26
N LEU A 101 -3.33 -16.51 21.07
CA LEU A 101 -2.57 -15.68 22.01
C LEU A 101 -3.23 -15.63 23.39
N ILE A 102 -4.54 -15.40 23.46
CA ILE A 102 -5.27 -15.34 24.74
C ILE A 102 -5.22 -16.69 25.44
N ARG A 103 -5.47 -17.78 24.71
CA ARG A 103 -5.40 -19.16 25.23
C ARG A 103 -4.02 -19.48 25.79
N LYS A 104 -2.95 -19.10 25.07
CA LYS A 104 -1.57 -19.35 25.47
C LYS A 104 -1.10 -18.51 26.65
N LEU A 105 -1.59 -17.27 26.77
CA LEU A 105 -1.22 -16.36 27.86
C LEU A 105 -2.18 -16.37 29.05
N SER A 106 -3.16 -17.27 29.04
CA SER A 106 -4.14 -17.49 30.12
C SER A 106 -3.54 -17.75 31.51
N SER A 107 -2.23 -18.03 31.61
CA SER A 107 -1.58 -18.39 32.87
C SER A 107 -1.09 -17.19 33.70
N ASP A 108 -0.91 -16.00 33.12
CA ASP A 108 -0.41 -14.81 33.82
C ASP A 108 -1.15 -13.54 33.37
N SER A 109 -2.23 -13.21 34.08
CA SER A 109 -3.17 -12.13 33.74
C SER A 109 -2.56 -10.74 33.78
N ASN A 110 -1.56 -10.51 34.65
CA ASN A 110 -1.03 -9.17 34.91
C ASN A 110 -0.20 -8.61 33.74
N THR A 111 0.50 -9.50 33.01
CA THR A 111 1.36 -9.09 31.87
C THR A 111 0.76 -9.44 30.50
N GLN A 112 -0.28 -10.28 30.46
CA GLN A 112 -0.92 -10.79 29.25
C GLN A 112 -1.32 -9.68 28.26
N LEU A 113 -1.97 -8.61 28.73
CA LEU A 113 -2.46 -7.53 27.87
C LEU A 113 -1.32 -6.84 27.10
N LEU A 114 -0.22 -6.51 27.79
CA LEU A 114 0.94 -5.83 27.19
C LEU A 114 1.66 -6.73 26.20
N ILE A 115 1.76 -8.03 26.49
CA ILE A 115 2.42 -8.98 25.59
C ILE A 115 1.58 -9.19 24.32
N ILE A 116 0.25 -9.27 24.45
CA ILE A 116 -0.67 -9.37 23.30
C ILE A 116 -0.57 -8.12 22.43
N ASP A 117 -0.64 -6.91 23.00
CA ASP A 117 -0.50 -5.66 22.23
C ASP A 117 0.84 -5.60 21.48
N ARG A 118 1.95 -5.90 22.16
CA ARG A 118 3.28 -5.93 21.54
C ARG A 118 3.36 -6.95 20.40
N LYS A 119 2.83 -8.17 20.59
CA LYS A 119 2.83 -9.21 19.55
C LYS A 119 1.97 -8.82 18.34
N LEU A 120 0.81 -8.19 18.56
CA LEU A 120 -0.05 -7.70 17.48
C LEU A 120 0.58 -6.52 16.72
N LYS A 121 1.33 -5.63 17.41
CA LYS A 121 2.03 -4.51 16.77
C LYS A 121 3.30 -4.92 16.03
N LYS A 122 4.05 -5.92 16.50
CA LYS A 122 5.36 -6.32 15.92
C LYS A 122 5.28 -6.69 14.43
N GLY A 123 4.14 -7.17 13.96
CA GLY A 123 3.94 -7.51 12.55
C GLY A 123 3.67 -6.32 11.64
N ARG A 124 3.37 -5.13 12.18
CA ARG A 124 2.93 -3.96 11.42
C ARG A 124 4.13 -3.29 10.75
N VAL A 125 4.02 -3.00 9.45
CA VAL A 125 5.03 -2.24 8.71
C VAL A 125 5.36 -0.92 9.40
N GLY A 126 6.65 -0.68 9.62
CA GLY A 126 7.15 0.41 10.43
C GLY A 126 7.29 1.70 9.63
N LEU A 127 7.15 2.84 10.30
CA LEU A 127 7.49 4.17 9.75
C LEU A 127 8.85 4.24 9.02
N PRO A 128 9.96 3.63 9.51
CA PRO A 128 11.24 3.70 8.79
C PRO A 128 11.22 2.99 7.43
N GLU A 129 10.41 1.94 7.28
CA GLU A 129 10.26 1.28 5.99
C GLU A 129 9.66 2.26 4.98
N TRP A 130 8.61 3.00 5.38
CA TRP A 130 8.01 4.05 4.55
C TRP A 130 9.00 5.15 4.15
N VAL A 131 9.82 5.61 5.08
CA VAL A 131 10.85 6.62 4.80
C VAL A 131 11.84 6.11 3.75
N LEU A 132 12.29 4.85 3.86
CA LEU A 132 13.16 4.24 2.87
C LEU A 132 12.49 4.11 1.49
N ALA A 133 11.21 3.73 1.48
CA ALA A 133 10.39 3.68 0.28
C ALA A 133 10.37 5.01 -0.48
N PHE A 134 10.00 6.08 0.24
CA PHE A 134 9.94 7.41 -0.33
C PHE A 134 11.32 7.88 -0.78
N ALA A 135 12.37 7.64 0.02
CA ALA A 135 13.74 8.00 -0.35
C ALA A 135 14.19 7.36 -1.67
N ILE A 136 13.85 6.08 -1.91
CA ILE A 136 14.16 5.37 -3.17
C ILE A 136 13.36 5.97 -4.33
N VAL A 137 12.06 6.17 -4.13
CA VAL A 137 11.16 6.73 -5.16
C VAL A 137 11.63 8.13 -5.57
N PHE A 138 11.88 9.04 -4.63
CA PHE A 138 12.35 10.40 -4.94
C PHE A 138 13.80 10.44 -5.43
N GLY A 139 14.67 9.57 -4.91
CA GLY A 139 16.09 9.54 -5.29
C GLY A 139 16.33 9.14 -6.75
N VAL A 140 15.46 8.32 -7.34
CA VAL A 140 15.62 7.83 -8.73
C VAL A 140 14.76 8.60 -9.72
N ILE A 141 13.57 9.06 -9.32
CA ILE A 141 12.61 9.71 -10.23
C ILE A 141 13.04 11.14 -10.59
N THR A 142 13.48 11.91 -9.59
CA THR A 142 13.81 13.33 -9.80
C THR A 142 14.95 13.54 -10.79
N PRO A 143 16.06 12.76 -10.74
CA PRO A 143 17.15 12.85 -11.71
C PRO A 143 16.74 12.47 -13.14
N ALA A 144 15.90 11.45 -13.30
CA ALA A 144 15.47 10.98 -14.62
C ALA A 144 14.56 12.00 -15.33
N ILE A 145 13.62 12.60 -14.60
CA ILE A 145 12.74 13.66 -15.12
C ILE A 145 13.57 14.91 -15.47
N ALA A 146 14.49 15.31 -14.59
CA ALA A 146 15.39 16.43 -14.84
C ALA A 146 16.22 16.20 -16.11
N TYR A 147 16.82 15.02 -16.27
CA TYR A 147 17.59 14.67 -17.46
C TYR A 147 16.75 14.70 -18.75
N ALA A 148 15.55 14.11 -18.73
CA ALA A 148 14.65 14.11 -19.88
C ALA A 148 14.23 15.54 -20.29
N SER A 149 13.90 16.38 -19.30
CA SER A 149 13.53 17.78 -19.53
C SER A 149 14.68 18.59 -20.15
N MET A 150 15.91 18.36 -19.68
CA MET A 150 17.11 19.00 -20.20
C MET A 150 17.39 18.57 -21.65
N ARG A 151 17.22 17.27 -21.95
CA ARG A 151 17.44 16.74 -23.31
C ARG A 151 16.43 17.29 -24.33
N LEU A 152 15.15 17.36 -23.95
CA LEU A 152 14.11 17.93 -24.80
C LEU A 152 14.37 19.42 -25.08
N THR A 153 14.80 20.16 -24.06
CA THR A 153 15.12 21.59 -24.19
C THR A 153 16.32 21.81 -25.12
N ALA A 154 17.38 20.99 -24.98
CA ALA A 154 18.55 21.05 -25.85
C ALA A 154 18.19 20.76 -27.33
N HIS A 155 17.34 19.76 -27.58
CA HIS A 155 16.89 19.45 -28.94
C HIS A 155 16.06 20.58 -29.55
N LYS A 156 15.17 21.20 -28.76
CA LYS A 156 14.38 22.35 -29.21
C LYS A 156 15.27 23.54 -29.58
N LEU A 157 16.32 23.80 -28.80
CA LEU A 157 17.30 24.86 -29.08
C LEU A 157 18.12 24.56 -30.35
N GLU A 158 18.51 23.31 -30.58
CA GLU A 158 19.22 22.92 -31.80
C GLU A 158 18.38 23.14 -33.06
N ILE A 159 17.09 22.79 -33.02
CA ILE A 159 16.15 23.06 -34.12
C ILE A 159 16.00 24.57 -34.35
N HIS A 160 15.79 25.35 -33.28
CA HIS A 160 15.68 26.81 -33.40
C HIS A 160 16.95 27.44 -33.97
N TYR A 161 18.13 26.96 -33.55
CA TYR A 161 19.39 27.43 -34.09
C TYR A 161 19.53 27.12 -35.58
N LYS A 162 19.26 25.87 -36.00
CA LYS A 162 19.38 25.46 -37.42
C LYS A 162 18.35 26.11 -38.34
N THR A 163 17.15 26.38 -37.85
CA THR A 163 16.08 27.03 -38.64
C THR A 163 16.35 28.53 -38.84
N ASN A 164 16.76 29.25 -37.79
CA ASN A 164 17.07 30.68 -37.89
C ASN A 164 18.34 30.98 -38.68
N HIS A 165 19.28 30.03 -38.79
CA HIS A 165 20.53 30.23 -39.54
C HIS A 165 20.34 30.05 -41.06
N PHE A 166 19.28 29.35 -41.49
CA PHE A 166 18.99 29.13 -42.92
C PHE A 166 18.35 30.34 -43.61
N ASP A 167 17.70 31.23 -42.86
CA ASP A 167 17.08 32.46 -43.40
C ASP A 167 18.12 33.54 -43.79
N GLY A 168 19.36 33.44 -43.29
CA GLY A 168 20.45 34.37 -43.65
C GLY A 168 20.90 34.28 -45.12
N SER A 169 20.65 33.16 -45.80
CA SER A 169 20.94 33.03 -47.22
C SER A 169 20.03 33.91 -48.11
N GLN A 170 18.82 34.27 -47.65
CA GLN A 170 17.93 35.14 -48.42
C GLN A 170 18.27 36.63 -48.26
N SER A 171 18.78 37.06 -47.10
CA SER A 171 19.24 38.44 -46.94
C SER A 171 20.47 38.76 -47.79
N ASP A 172 21.36 37.79 -47.98
CA ASP A 172 22.56 37.94 -48.80
C ASP A 172 22.23 38.01 -50.30
N LEU A 173 21.11 37.38 -50.74
CA LEU A 173 20.60 37.48 -52.10
C LEU A 173 19.93 38.84 -52.38
N PHE A 174 19.31 39.47 -51.38
CA PHE A 174 18.69 40.80 -51.52
C PHE A 174 19.70 41.95 -51.48
N LEU A 175 20.87 41.74 -50.87
CA LEU A 175 21.97 42.72 -50.82
C LEU A 175 22.96 42.61 -51.99
N SER A 176 22.73 41.68 -52.92
CA SER A 176 23.58 41.44 -54.10
C SER A 176 22.94 41.83 -55.44
N ILE A 177 21.81 42.57 -55.41
CA ILE A 177 21.20 43.26 -56.55
C ILE A 177 21.37 44.77 -56.34
#